data_AF-A0A199URK5-F1
#
_entry.id   AF-A0A199URK5-F1
#
_cell.length_a   1.000
_cell.length_b   1.000
_cell.length_c   1.000
_cell.angle_alpha   90.00
_cell.angle_beta   90.00
_cell.angle_gamma   90.00
#
_symmetry.space_group_name_H-M   'P 1'
#
loop_
_entity.id
_entity.type
_entity.pdbx_description
1 polymer ?
#
loop_
_entity_poly.entity_id
_entity_poly.type
_entity_poly.pdbx_seq_one_letter_code
_entity_poly.pdbx_strand_id
1 'polypeptide(L)'
;EWPEEDYPPYANGPGYVVSSDIANYVVSEFVSQKLRLFKMEDVSMGMWVEKFNISQPVEYIHSFKFCQFGCIDGYYTAHYQSPRQMICMWDKLQAGHAQCCNMR
;
A
#
# COMPACT_ATOMS: atom_id res chain seq x y z
N GLU A 1 -5.05 -9.80 20.08
CA GLU A 1 -3.65 -9.31 20.09
C GLU A 1 -2.78 -10.25 19.27
N TRP A 2 -1.57 -9.82 18.90
CA TRP A 2 -0.60 -10.62 18.14
C TRP A 2 0.28 -11.40 19.12
N PRO A 3 0.32 -12.74 19.05
CA PRO A 3 1.00 -13.54 20.05
C PRO A 3 2.52 -13.65 19.84
N GLU A 4 3.02 -13.41 18.63
CA GLU A 4 4.45 -13.48 18.30
C GLU A 4 5.18 -12.15 18.58
N GLU A 5 6.51 -12.19 18.56
CA GLU A 5 7.38 -11.03 18.81
C GLU A 5 7.31 -9.99 17.69
N ASP A 6 7.32 -10.46 16.44
CA ASP A 6 7.35 -9.63 15.24
C ASP A 6 6.12 -9.87 14.36
N TYR A 7 5.64 -8.81 13.71
CA TYR A 7 4.67 -8.94 12.63
C TYR A 7 5.33 -9.54 11.38
N PRO A 8 4.58 -10.25 10.53
CA PRO A 8 5.10 -10.63 9.21
C PRO A 8 5.38 -9.40 8.36
N PRO A 9 6.18 -9.51 7.28
CA PRO A 9 6.40 -8.39 6.37
C PRO A 9 5.08 -7.80 5.86
N TYR A 10 4.92 -6.48 6.03
CA TYR A 10 3.74 -5.75 5.55
C TYR A 10 4.15 -4.41 4.95
N ALA A 11 3.35 -3.95 3.98
CA ALA A 11 3.57 -2.65 3.35
C ALA A 11 2.99 -1.55 4.23
N ASN A 12 3.83 -0.99 5.10
CA ASN A 12 3.48 0.19 5.89
C ASN A 12 3.49 1.45 5.00
N GLY A 13 2.44 2.27 5.06
CA GLY A 13 2.44 3.58 4.44
C GLY A 13 1.08 4.01 3.86
N PRO A 14 1.06 5.04 3.00
CA PRO A 14 -0.17 5.63 2.48
C PRO A 14 -0.83 4.80 1.37
N GLY A 15 -0.22 3.68 0.99
CA GLY A 15 -0.72 2.79 -0.05
C GLY A 15 0.34 1.82 -0.56
N TYR A 16 -0.15 0.76 -1.18
CA TYR A 16 0.63 -0.29 -1.82
C TYR A 16 -0.13 -0.80 -3.06
N VAL A 17 0.57 -1.55 -3.91
CA VAL A 17 -0.02 -2.20 -5.09
C VAL A 17 0.20 -3.70 -4.95
N VAL A 18 -0.86 -4.47 -5.17
CA VAL A 18 -0.80 -5.93 -5.22
C VAL A 18 -1.22 -6.42 -6.59
N SER A 19 -0.68 -7.56 -7.01
CA SER A 19 -1.10 -8.25 -8.23
C SER A 19 -2.50 -8.84 -8.08
N SER A 20 -3.18 -9.07 -9.21
CA SER A 20 -4.57 -9.55 -9.22
C SER A 20 -4.75 -10.95 -8.62
N ASP A 21 -3.74 -11.82 -8.70
CA ASP A 21 -3.75 -13.15 -8.11
C ASP A 21 -3.76 -13.12 -6.58
N ILE A 22 -2.95 -12.24 -5.96
CA ILE A 22 -2.99 -11.97 -4.51
C ILE A 22 -4.39 -11.45 -4.12
N ALA A 23 -4.94 -10.48 -4.86
CA ALA A 23 -6.26 -9.93 -4.57
C ALA A 23 -7.36 -11.02 -4.64
N ASN A 24 -7.33 -11.86 -5.67
CA ASN A 24 -8.26 -12.98 -5.83
C ASN A 24 -8.14 -14.00 -4.71
N TYR A 25 -6.91 -14.36 -4.31
CA TYR A 25 -6.65 -15.25 -3.17
C TYR A 25 -7.23 -14.69 -1.87
N VAL A 26 -6.98 -13.40 -1.60
CA VAL A 26 -7.49 -12.74 -0.39
C VAL A 26 -9.00 -12.82 -0.34
N VAL A 27 -9.70 -12.49 -1.43
CA VAL A 27 -11.17 -12.57 -1.49
C VAL A 27 -11.65 -14.01 -1.27
N SER A 28 -11.08 -14.99 -1.96
CA SER A 28 -11.54 -16.39 -1.86
C SER A 28 -11.34 -16.98 -0.46
N GLU A 29 -10.18 -16.74 0.15
CA GLU A 29 -9.84 -17.30 1.45
C GLU A 29 -10.51 -16.53 2.60
N PHE A 30 -10.77 -15.23 2.41
CA PHE A 30 -11.56 -14.42 3.34
C PHE A 30 -13.02 -14.88 3.39
N VAL A 31 -13.67 -15.07 2.24
CA VAL A 31 -15.05 -15.63 2.18
C VAL A 31 -15.12 -17.03 2.79
N SER A 32 -14.05 -17.82 2.63
CA SER A 32 -13.91 -19.14 3.25
C SER A 32 -13.56 -19.09 4.74
N GLN A 33 -13.47 -17.90 5.36
CA GLN A 33 -13.13 -17.68 6.77
C GLN A 33 -11.76 -18.25 7.20
N LYS A 34 -10.80 -18.33 6.27
CA LYS A 34 -9.45 -18.87 6.53
C LYS A 34 -8.40 -17.78 6.80
N LEU A 35 -8.77 -16.52 6.56
CA LEU A 35 -7.93 -15.36 6.79
C LEU A 35 -8.33 -14.68 8.10
N ARG A 36 -7.33 -14.38 8.93
CA ARG A 36 -7.52 -13.70 10.21
C ARG A 36 -7.43 -12.19 9.99
N LEU A 37 -8.41 -11.45 10.49
CA LEU A 37 -8.34 -9.99 10.57
C LEU A 37 -7.50 -9.56 11.77
N PHE A 38 -6.76 -8.47 11.59
CA PHE A 38 -6.02 -7.79 12.64
C PHE A 38 -6.46 -6.33 12.73
N LYS A 39 -6.20 -5.70 13.88
CA LYS A 39 -6.61 -4.31 14.16
C LYS A 39 -6.01 -3.28 13.20
N MET A 40 -4.85 -3.58 12.62
CA MET A 40 -4.20 -2.78 11.59
C MET A 40 -4.42 -3.49 10.24
N GLU A 41 -5.00 -2.78 9.28
CA GLU A 41 -5.35 -3.36 7.98
C GLU A 41 -4.08 -3.77 7.22
N ASP A 42 -3.05 -2.93 7.20
CA ASP A 42 -1.79 -3.25 6.51
C ASP A 42 -1.15 -4.54 7.05
N VAL A 43 -1.21 -4.75 8.37
CA VAL A 43 -0.73 -5.98 9.01
C VAL A 43 -1.62 -7.17 8.63
N SER A 44 -2.94 -6.98 8.52
CA SER A 44 -3.83 -8.03 8.02
C SER A 44 -3.45 -8.44 6.61
N MET A 45 -3.21 -7.46 5.73
CA MET A 45 -2.76 -7.70 4.36
C MET A 45 -1.41 -8.43 4.33
N GLY A 46 -0.43 -8.04 5.15
CA GLY A 46 0.86 -8.73 5.27
C GLY A 46 0.70 -10.19 5.67
N MET A 47 -0.11 -10.48 6.68
CA MET A 47 -0.43 -11.85 7.11
C MET A 47 -1.07 -12.69 5.99
N TRP A 48 -1.92 -12.09 5.15
CA TRP A 48 -2.58 -12.81 4.06
C TRP A 48 -1.63 -13.07 2.88
N VAL A 49 -0.79 -12.09 2.54
CA VAL A 49 0.25 -12.23 1.51
C VAL A 49 1.29 -13.28 1.94
N GLU A 50 1.66 -13.32 3.22
CA GLU A 50 2.54 -14.36 3.75
C GLU A 50 1.97 -15.77 3.55
N LYS A 51 0.66 -15.97 3.81
CA LYS A 51 0.00 -17.25 3.54
C LYS A 51 0.00 -17.59 2.04
N PHE A 52 -0.25 -16.62 1.16
CA PHE A 52 -0.21 -16.82 -0.29
C PHE A 52 1.20 -17.22 -0.77
N ASN A 53 2.22 -16.58 -0.20
CA ASN A 53 3.63 -16.78 -0.52
C ASN A 53 4.11 -18.22 -0.32
N ILE A 54 3.45 -18.99 0.56
CA ILE A 54 3.74 -20.42 0.78
C ILE A 54 3.44 -21.24 -0.49
N SER A 55 2.37 -20.90 -1.19
CA SER A 55 1.93 -21.60 -2.41
C SER A 55 2.51 -21.01 -3.69
N GLN A 56 2.67 -19.69 -3.75
CA GLN A 56 3.15 -18.98 -4.93
C GLN A 56 4.11 -17.87 -4.49
N PRO A 57 5.41 -17.94 -4.85
CA PRO A 57 6.39 -16.97 -4.41
C PRO A 57 5.99 -15.53 -4.78
N VAL A 58 6.03 -14.64 -3.80
CA VAL A 58 5.71 -13.22 -3.93
C VAL A 58 7.00 -12.42 -4.07
N GLU A 59 7.06 -11.58 -5.09
CA GLU A 59 8.12 -10.58 -5.25
C GLU A 59 7.73 -9.29 -4.52
N TYR A 60 8.59 -8.85 -3.60
CA TYR A 60 8.41 -7.59 -2.88
C TYR A 60 9.28 -6.51 -3.52
N ILE A 61 8.64 -5.51 -4.13
CA ILE A 61 9.31 -4.37 -4.74
C ILE A 61 9.14 -3.14 -3.86
N HIS A 62 10.23 -2.44 -3.59
CA HIS A 62 10.23 -1.21 -2.79
C HIS A 62 10.59 -0.02 -3.66
N SER A 63 9.86 1.09 -3.48
CA SER A 63 10.15 2.34 -4.17
C SER A 63 9.91 3.52 -3.25
N PHE A 64 10.89 4.42 -3.17
CA PHE A 64 10.76 5.69 -2.45
C PHE A 64 9.63 6.58 -2.99
N LYS A 65 9.14 6.29 -4.21
CA LYS A 65 7.98 6.93 -4.82
C LYS A 65 6.66 6.66 -4.08
N PHE A 66 6.61 5.65 -3.22
CA PHE A 66 5.55 5.46 -2.23
C PHE A 66 5.88 6.27 -0.96
N CYS A 67 5.81 7.60 -1.05
CA CYS A 67 6.32 8.48 0.02
C CYS A 67 5.38 8.52 1.23
N GLN A 68 5.84 8.07 2.40
CA GLN A 68 5.03 7.99 3.62
C GLN A 68 4.90 9.30 4.40
N PHE A 69 5.83 10.22 4.20
CA PHE A 69 5.97 11.42 5.05
C PHE A 69 5.55 12.71 4.37
N GLY A 70 5.03 12.64 3.15
CA GLY A 70 4.68 13.83 2.38
C GLY A 70 4.61 13.54 0.89
N CYS A 71 5.28 14.39 0.11
CA CYS A 71 5.33 14.27 -1.35
C CYS A 71 6.78 14.40 -1.82
N ILE A 72 7.16 13.61 -2.81
CA ILE A 72 8.39 13.77 -3.59
C ILE A 72 8.06 13.84 -5.08
N ASP A 73 8.87 14.54 -5.87
CA ASP A 73 8.68 14.54 -7.32
C ASP A 73 8.88 13.12 -7.89
N GLY A 74 8.08 12.78 -8.90
CA GLY A 74 7.98 11.44 -9.47
C GLY A 74 7.21 10.44 -8.60
N TYR A 75 6.39 10.90 -7.64
CA TYR A 75 5.63 10.05 -6.73
C TYR A 75 4.70 9.05 -7.45
N TYR A 76 4.48 7.92 -6.80
CA TYR A 76 3.33 7.03 -7.05
C TYR A 76 2.22 7.31 -6.04
N THR A 77 2.60 7.54 -4.78
CA THR A 77 1.69 8.02 -3.72
C THR A 77 2.30 9.20 -2.99
N ALA A 78 1.46 10.13 -2.55
CA ALA A 78 1.85 11.24 -1.70
C ALA A 78 0.93 11.30 -0.48
N HIS A 79 1.52 11.35 0.70
CA HIS A 79 0.81 11.40 1.97
C HIS A 79 0.70 12.82 2.52
N TYR A 80 -0.22 13.07 3.45
CA TYR A 80 -0.44 14.38 4.09
C TYR A 80 -0.72 15.55 3.11
N GLN A 81 -1.40 15.29 1.99
CA GLN A 81 -1.77 16.33 1.02
C GLN A 81 -3.16 16.90 1.33
N SER A 82 -3.25 18.23 1.35
CA SER A 82 -4.54 18.92 1.44
C SER A 82 -5.35 18.78 0.14
N PRO A 83 -6.69 18.98 0.16
CA PRO A 83 -7.52 18.95 -1.05
C PRO A 83 -7.02 19.86 -2.17
N ARG A 84 -6.53 21.07 -1.82
CA ARG A 84 -5.99 22.01 -2.82
C ARG A 84 -4.67 21.51 -3.43
N GLN A 85 -3.82 20.86 -2.64
CA GLN A 85 -2.60 20.24 -3.16
C GLN A 85 -2.94 19.08 -4.10
N MET A 86 -3.93 18.24 -3.75
CA MET A 86 -4.35 17.13 -4.63
C MET A 86 -4.84 17.62 -6.00
N ILE A 87 -5.62 18.70 -6.05
CA ILE A 87 -6.06 19.30 -7.32
C ILE A 87 -4.85 19.84 -8.11
N CYS A 88 -3.97 20.61 -7.46
CA CYS A 88 -2.76 21.14 -8.10
C CYS A 88 -1.86 20.01 -8.65
N MET A 89 -1.70 18.94 -7.89
CA MET A 89 -0.90 17.78 -8.26
C MET A 89 -1.54 17.04 -9.45
N TRP A 90 -2.86 16.95 -9.48
CA TRP A 90 -3.59 16.37 -10.62
C TRP A 90 -3.39 17.19 -11.90
N ASP A 91 -3.50 18.52 -11.83
CA ASP A 91 -3.29 19.39 -12.99
C ASP A 91 -1.86 19.24 -13.55
N LYS A 92 -0.85 19.18 -12.67
CA LYS A 92 0.54 18.92 -13.07
C LYS A 92 0.71 17.53 -13.69
N LEU A 93 0.05 16.51 -13.15
CA LEU A 93 0.11 15.15 -13.68
C LEU A 93 -0.50 15.07 -15.09
N GLN A 94 -1.62 15.75 -15.34
CA GLN A 94 -2.22 15.85 -16.68
C GLN A 94 -1.28 16.54 -17.69
N ALA A 95 -0.45 17.47 -17.23
CA ALA A 95 0.61 18.08 -18.03
C ALA A 95 1.87 17.21 -18.20
N GLY A 96 1.88 15.98 -17.66
CA GLY A 96 3.00 15.04 -17.74
C GLY A 96 4.05 15.21 -16.64
N HIS A 97 3.74 15.96 -15.58
CA HIS A 97 4.66 16.27 -14.50
C HIS A 97 4.13 15.77 -13.15
N ALA A 98 4.65 14.65 -12.66
CA ALA A 98 4.37 14.17 -11.31
C ALA A 98 5.16 14.99 -10.27
N GLN A 99 4.74 16.22 -9.99
CA GLN A 99 5.45 17.12 -9.08
C GLN A 99 4.60 17.52 -7.88
N CYS A 100 5.26 17.78 -6.75
CA CYS A 100 4.61 18.22 -5.54
C CYS A 100 4.09 19.66 -5.63
N CYS A 101 3.09 19.96 -4.79
CA CYS A 101 2.53 21.29 -4.65
C CYS A 101 2.79 21.85 -3.26
N ASN A 102 3.36 23.05 -3.19
CA ASN A 102 3.61 23.74 -1.93
C ASN A 102 2.33 24.41 -1.44
N MET A 103 2.15 24.46 -0.12
CA MET A 103 1.19 25.36 0.51
C MET A 103 1.80 26.77 0.51
N ARG A 104 1.56 27.54 -0.55
CA ARG A 104 1.70 29.00 -0.52
C ARG A 104 0.35 29.63 -0.23
#